data_AF-A0A3D0ZD30-F1
#
_entry.id   AF-A0A3D0ZD30-F1
#
_cell.length_a   1.000
_cell.length_b   1.000
_cell.length_c   1.000
_cell.angle_alpha   90.00
_cell.angle_beta   90.00
_cell.angle_gamma   90.00
#
_symmetry.space_group_name_H-M   'P 1'
#
loop_
_entity.id
_entity.type
_entity.pdbx_description
1 polymer ?
#
loop_
_entity_poly.entity_id
_entity_poly.type
_entity_poly.pdbx_seq_one_letter_code
_entity_poly.pdbx_strand_id
1 'polypeptide(L)' 'MIKHGNSAALVIDKPIMEMLKITNKTTFEMYTEGENLFLSPQNEHNQEQNILDLLEKINKKYGAVLKRLGK' A
#
# COMPACT_ATOMS: atom_id res chain seq x y z
N MET A 1 8.80 5.75 -26.42
CA MET A 1 7.35 5.54 -26.23
C MET A 1 6.93 4.30 -26.99
N ILE A 2 6.62 3.22 -26.28
CA ILE A 2 6.00 2.04 -26.89
C ILE A 2 4.50 2.36 -26.97
N LYS A 3 3.97 2.54 -28.19
CA LYS A 3 2.53 2.76 -28.41
C LYS A 3 1.82 1.42 -28.29
N HIS A 4 0.86 1.32 -27.37
CA HIS A 4 -0.01 0.16 -27.23
C HIS A 4 -1.46 0.63 -27.45
N GLY A 5 -1.94 0.64 -28.70
CA GLY A 5 -3.23 1.27 -29.03
C GLY A 5 -3.29 2.76 -28.66
N ASN A 6 -4.48 3.31 -28.39
CA ASN A 6 -4.68 4.70 -27.93
C ASN A 6 -4.18 4.97 -26.50
N SER A 7 -3.20 4.20 -26.03
CA SER A 7 -2.66 4.26 -24.68
C SER A 7 -1.15 4.48 -24.72
N ALA A 8 -0.66 5.26 -23.76
CA ALA A 8 0.77 5.39 -23.47
C ALA A 8 1.17 4.34 -22.43
N ALA A 9 2.42 3.86 -22.50
CA ALA A 9 2.99 2.92 -21.55
C ALA A 9 4.18 3.56 -20.83
N LEU A 10 4.28 3.32 -19.52
CA LEU A 10 5.43 3.66 -18.68
C LEU A 10 6.35 2.43 -18.60
N VAL A 11 7.64 2.61 -18.90
CA VAL A 11 8.64 1.53 -18.81
C VAL A 11 9.35 1.64 -17.47
N ILE A 12 9.37 0.55 -16.72
CA ILE A 12 10.04 0.44 -15.41
C ILE A 12 11.05 -0.69 -15.50
N ASP A 13 12.28 -0.44 -15.04
CA ASP A 13 13.30 -1.46 -15.04
C ASP A 13 12.99 -2.56 -14.04
N LYS A 14 13.33 -3.81 -14.41
CA LYS A 14 13.10 -4.99 -13.57
C LYS A 14 13.65 -4.86 -12.13
N PRO A 15 14.85 -4.31 -11.89
CA PRO A 15 15.34 -4.11 -10.52
C PRO A 15 14.44 -3.20 -9.68
N ILE A 16 13.81 -2.18 -10.27
CA ILE A 16 12.87 -1.29 -9.56
C ILE A 16 11.61 -2.06 -9.18
N MET A 17 11.09 -2.89 -10.09
CA MET A 17 9.94 -3.75 -9.79
C MET A 17 10.24 -4.73 -8.64
N GLU A 18 11.45 -5.30 -8.60
CA GLU A 18 11.88 -6.21 -7.53
C GLU A 18 12.02 -5.48 -6.19
N MET A 19 12.59 -4.27 -6.18
CA MET A 19 12.69 -3.43 -4.97
C MET A 19 11.31 -3.09 -4.39
N LEU A 20 10.34 -2.78 -5.26
CA LEU A 20 8.96 -2.46 -4.88
C LEU A 20 8.11 -3.71 -4.61
N LYS A 21 8.65 -4.91 -4.84
CA LYS A 21 7.95 -6.21 -4.71
C LYS A 21 6.65 -6.27 -5.53
N ILE A 22 6.65 -5.64 -6.70
CA ILE A 22 5.52 -5.59 -7.63
C ILE A 22 5.74 -6.52 -8.81
N THR A 23 4.65 -6.92 -9.45
CA THR A 23 4.65 -7.75 -10.65
C THR A 23 3.79 -7.11 -11.73
N ASN A 24 3.84 -7.64 -12.95
CA ASN A 24 2.99 -7.19 -14.06
C ASN A 24 1.48 -7.41 -13.81
N LYS A 25 1.11 -8.09 -12.73
CA LYS A 25 -0.27 -8.31 -12.29
C LYS A 25 -0.66 -7.45 -11.10
N THR A 26 0.27 -6.69 -10.53
CA THR A 26 -0.02 -5.82 -9.39
C THR A 26 -0.94 -4.69 -9.83
N THR A 27 -2.08 -4.55 -9.16
CA THR A 27 -2.99 -3.43 -9.33
C THR A 27 -2.36 -2.18 -8.73
N PHE A 28 -2.51 -1.03 -9.39
CA PHE A 28 -2.00 0.25 -8.91
C PHE A 28 -3.14 1.25 -8.78
N GLU A 29 -3.10 2.01 -7.70
CA GLU A 29 -3.84 3.25 -7.59
C GLU A 29 -2.99 4.39 -8.15
N MET A 30 -3.61 5.23 -8.98
CA MET A 30 -2.95 6.35 -9.65
C MET A 30 -3.65 7.64 -9.29
N TYR A 31 -2.88 8.64 -8.87
CA TYR A 31 -3.37 10.00 -8.68
C TYR A 31 -2.34 11.01 -9.16
N THR A 32 -2.80 12.23 -9.40
CA THR A 32 -1.94 13.34 -9.84
C THR A 32 -1.96 14.43 -8.79
N GLU A 33 -0.79 14.99 -8.49
CA GLU A 33 -0.64 16.16 -7.63
C GLU A 33 0.20 17.20 -8.38
N GLY A 34 -0.50 18.20 -8.94
CA GLY A 34 0.12 19.17 -9.86
C GLY A 34 0.67 18.48 -11.11
N GLU A 35 1.98 18.58 -11.31
CA GLU A 35 2.69 17.96 -12.45
C GLU A 35 3.25 16.56 -12.14
N ASN A 36 3.06 16.08 -10.91
CA ASN A 36 3.57 14.78 -10.47
C ASN A 36 2.50 13.70 -10.61
N LEU A 37 2.90 12.53 -11.14
CA LEU A 37 2.08 11.32 -11.17
C LEU A 37 2.53 10.38 -10.06
N PHE A 38 1.62 10.04 -9.15
CA PHE A 38 1.85 9.09 -8.07
C PHE A 38 1.24 7.75 -8.43
N LEU A 39 2.07 6.70 -8.33
CA LEU A 39 1.65 5.31 -8.47
C LEU A 39 1.90 4.58 -7.16
N SER A 40 0.83 4.05 -6.58
CA SER A 40 0.90 3.27 -5.34
C SER A 40 0.40 1.85 -5.60
N PRO A 41 1.17 0.80 -5.27
CA PRO A 41 0.68 -0.57 -5.33
C PRO A 41 -0.56 -0.72 -4.46
N GLN A 42 -1.64 -1.25 -5.02
CA GLN A 42 -2.84 -1.52 -4.26
C GLN A 42 -2.60 -2.73 -3.36
N ASN A 43 -2.59 -2.50 -2.05
CA ASN A 43 -2.49 -3.58 -1.07
C ASN A 43 -3.88 -4.21 -0.88
N GLU A 44 -4.25 -5.19 -1.72
CA GLU A 44 -5.50 -5.94 -1.56
C GLU A 44 -5.57 -6.76 -0.25
N HIS A 45 -4.46 -6.88 0.47
CA HIS A 45 -4.43 -7.59 1.74
C HIS A 45 -4.94 -6.71 2.90
N ASN A 46 -6.21 -6.90 3.26
CA ASN A 46 -6.75 -6.94 4.63
C ASN A 46 -6.06 -6.04 5.69
N GLN A 47 -5.63 -4.82 5.34
CA GLN A 47 -4.86 -3.99 6.27
C GLN A 47 -5.73 -3.62 7.48
N GLU A 48 -7.02 -3.38 7.24
CA GLU A 48 -8.00 -3.14 8.29
C GLU A 48 -8.15 -4.36 9.21
N GLN A 49 -8.29 -5.57 8.66
CA GLN A 49 -8.41 -6.80 9.46
C GLN A 49 -7.15 -7.06 10.29
N ASN A 50 -5.97 -6.84 9.71
CA ASN A 50 -4.69 -7.03 10.39
C ASN A 50 -4.50 -6.02 11.54
N ILE A 51 -4.88 -4.76 11.31
CA ILE A 51 -4.85 -3.71 12.33
C ILE A 51 -5.82 -4.04 13.47
N LEU A 52 -7.04 -4.47 13.17
CA LEU A 52 -8.03 -4.85 14.19
C LEU A 52 -7.54 -6.03 15.04
N ASP A 53 -6.98 -7.07 14.41
CA ASP A 53 -6.42 -8.23 15.11
C ASP A 53 -5.22 -7.84 16.00
N LEU A 54 -4.38 -6.93 15.53
CA LEU A 54 -3.26 -6.38 16.29
C LEU A 54 -3.76 -5.55 17.49
N LEU A 55 -4.74 -4.69 17.28
CA LEU A 55 -5.36 -3.88 18.33
C LEU A 55 -6.02 -4.77 19.40
N GLU A 56 -6.69 -5.85 18.99
CA GLU A 56 -7.28 -6.81 19.93
C GLU A 56 -6.21 -7.50 20.78
N LYS A 57 -5.11 -7.96 20.17
CA LYS A 57 -3.97 -8.57 20.89
C LYS A 57 -3.34 -7.59 21.88
N ILE A 58 -3.13 -6.33 21.48
CA ILE A 58 -2.56 -5.28 22.33
C ILE A 58 -3.51 -4.96 23.49
N ASN A 59 -4.80 -4.78 23.21
CA ASN A 59 -5.81 -4.49 24.23
C ASN A 59 -5.96 -5.64 25.24
N LYS A 60 -5.90 -6.89 24.78
CA LYS A 60 -5.92 -8.07 25.66
C LYS A 60 -4.69 -8.12 26.57
N LYS A 61 -3.51 -7.75 26.08
CA LYS A 61 -2.25 -7.83 26.83
C LYS A 61 -2.01 -6.63 27.75
N TYR A 62 -2.42 -5.43 27.34
CA TYR A 62 -2.05 -4.18 28.00
C TYR A 62 -3.23 -3.25 28.32
N GLY A 63 -4.47 -3.67 28.11
CA GLY A 63 -5.65 -2.81 28.26
C GLY A 63 -5.78 -2.16 29.64
N ALA A 64 -5.36 -2.84 30.71
CA ALA A 64 -5.36 -2.26 32.07
C ALA A 64 -4.34 -1.12 32.23
N VAL A 65 -3.18 -1.21 31.57
CA VAL A 65 -2.14 -0.18 31.60
C VAL A 65 -2.54 1.00 30.72
N LEU A 66 -3.02 0.73 29.51
CA LEU A 66 -3.50 1.76 28.58
C LEU A 66 -4.64 2.59 29.19
N LYS A 67 -5.59 1.95 29.90
CA LYS A 67 -6.67 2.64 30.62
C LYS A 67 -6.18 3.54 31.77
N ARG A 68 -5.03 3.24 32.36
CA ARG A 68 -4.41 4.06 33.41
C ARG A 68 -3.63 5.23 32.86
N LEU A 69 -3.11 5.13 31.63
CA LEU A 69 -2.37 6.21 30.94
C LEU A 69 -3.29 7.26 30.29
N GLY A 70 -4.53 6.88 29.94
CA GLY A 70 -5.53 7.80 29.38
C GLY A 70 -6.34 8.57 30.44
N LYS A 71 -5.98 8.47 31.72
CA LYS A 71 -6.52 9.26 32.83
C LYS A 71 -5.49 10.30 33.24
#